data_AF-A0A959Y9N2-F1
#
_entry.id   AF-A0A959Y9N2-F1
#
_cell.length_a   1.000
_cell.length_b   1.000
_cell.length_c   1.000
_cell.angle_alpha   90.00
_cell.angle_beta   90.00
_cell.angle_gamma   90.00
#
_symmetry.space_group_name_H-M   'P 1'
#
loop_
_entity.id
_entity.type
_entity.pdbx_description
1 polymer ?
#
loop_
_entity_poly.entity_id
_entity_poly.type
_entity_poly.pdbx_seq_one_letter_code
_entity_poly.pdbx_strand_id
1 'polypeptide(L)'
;PEDAAQRVLVATQGSTYKDLVTDHVIGHLTDQSIAVQVVDVTMLGSVDASPFDAVVILHTWENWEPQPDAQAFLNAHPDRTRFVVLATSGGGDEMIEGVDGISSASVMDEAQADADSLIARLDRVLARGR
;
A
#
# COMPACT_ATOMS: atom_id res chain seq x y z
N PRO A 1 14.00 -3.24 26.28
CA PRO A 1 14.22 -2.18 25.25
C PRO A 1 12.86 -1.54 24.97
N GLU A 2 12.74 -0.21 24.95
CA GLU A 2 11.50 0.45 24.52
C GLU A 2 11.05 -0.21 23.21
N ASP A 3 9.85 -0.79 23.19
CA ASP A 3 9.27 -1.41 22.00
C ASP A 3 9.36 -0.40 20.87
N ALA A 4 10.20 -0.68 19.87
CA ALA A 4 10.33 0.20 18.71
C ALA A 4 8.94 0.27 18.05
N ALA A 5 8.32 1.45 18.10
CA ALA A 5 7.01 1.66 17.50
C ALA A 5 7.08 1.29 16.01
N GLN A 6 6.24 0.35 15.58
CA GLN A 6 6.19 -0.09 14.19
C GLN A 6 5.90 1.13 13.28
N ARG A 7 6.45 1.10 12.07
CA ARG A 7 6.34 2.19 11.08
C ARG A 7 5.85 1.66 9.74
N VAL A 8 4.85 2.34 9.19
CA VAL A 8 4.29 2.02 7.87
C VAL A 8 4.45 3.21 6.93
N LEU A 9 4.97 2.94 5.73
CA LEU A 9 4.93 3.88 4.62
C LEU A 9 3.68 3.61 3.78
N VAL A 10 2.89 4.63 3.50
CA VAL A 10 1.76 4.58 2.58
C VAL A 10 2.06 5.49 1.40
N ALA A 11 2.25 4.92 0.22
CA ALA A 11 2.40 5.65 -1.03
C ALA A 11 1.09 5.60 -1.80
N THR A 12 0.50 6.76 -2.11
CA THR A 12 -0.80 6.84 -2.80
C THR A 12 -0.85 8.05 -3.72
N GLN A 13 -1.88 8.12 -4.56
CA GLN A 13 -2.21 9.30 -5.36
C GLN A 13 -3.67 9.67 -5.20
N GLY A 14 -3.93 10.98 -5.29
CA GLY A 14 -5.25 11.55 -5.04
C GLY A 14 -6.32 10.99 -5.96
N SER A 15 -7.37 10.43 -5.35
CA SER A 15 -8.65 10.14 -5.98
C SER A 15 -9.63 9.82 -4.86
N THR A 16 -10.91 10.18 -5.00
CA THR A 16 -11.91 9.94 -3.94
C THR A 16 -11.91 8.49 -3.43
N TYR A 17 -11.70 7.53 -4.32
CA TYR A 17 -11.59 6.12 -3.97
C TYR A 17 -10.34 5.82 -3.12
N LYS A 18 -9.14 6.18 -3.61
CA LYS A 18 -7.88 5.88 -2.90
C LYS A 18 -7.76 6.68 -1.60
N ASP A 19 -8.31 7.88 -1.54
CA ASP A 19 -8.35 8.72 -0.34
C ASP A 19 -9.15 7.99 0.75
N LEU A 20 -10.35 7.48 0.41
CA LEU A 20 -11.17 6.69 1.33
C LEU A 20 -10.43 5.45 1.84
N VAL A 21 -9.83 4.67 0.94
CA VAL A 21 -9.07 3.47 1.34
C VAL A 21 -7.89 3.84 2.24
N THR A 22 -7.16 4.89 1.89
CA THR A 22 -6.00 5.38 2.65
C THR A 22 -6.42 5.83 4.05
N ASP A 23 -7.51 6.58 4.16
CA ASP A 23 -8.03 7.07 5.45
C ASP A 23 -8.41 5.91 6.38
N HIS A 24 -9.04 4.85 5.85
CA HIS A 24 -9.35 3.66 6.65
C HIS A 24 -8.09 2.92 7.11
N VAL A 25 -7.10 2.77 6.24
CA VAL A 25 -5.80 2.16 6.61
C VAL A 25 -5.11 2.98 7.69
N ILE A 26 -5.05 4.31 7.54
CA ILE A 26 -4.44 5.21 8.53
C ILE A 26 -5.18 5.14 9.87
N GLY A 27 -6.51 5.13 9.85
CA GLY A 27 -7.34 5.00 11.05
C GLY A 27 -7.00 3.73 11.83
N HIS A 28 -7.00 2.57 11.15
CA HIS A 28 -6.65 1.28 11.75
C HIS A 28 -5.23 1.27 12.35
N LEU A 29 -4.24 1.80 11.63
CA LEU A 29 -2.86 1.86 12.12
C LEU A 29 -2.70 2.80 13.32
N THR A 30 -3.43 3.93 13.31
CA THR A 30 -3.43 4.89 14.41
C THR A 30 -4.03 4.29 15.67
N ASP A 31 -5.12 3.53 15.54
CA ASP A 31 -5.76 2.81 16.66
C ASP A 31 -4.80 1.78 17.31
N GLN A 32 -3.83 1.28 16.55
CA GLN A 32 -2.77 0.39 17.04
C GLN A 32 -1.49 1.10 17.50
N SER A 33 -1.48 2.44 17.53
CA SER A 33 -0.28 3.25 17.85
C SER A 33 0.90 2.99 16.91
N ILE A 34 0.64 2.64 15.65
CA ILE A 34 1.64 2.45 14.61
C ILE A 34 1.89 3.79 13.92
N ALA A 35 3.17 4.16 13.74
CA ALA A 35 3.51 5.42 13.07
C ALA A 35 3.32 5.28 11.56
N VAL A 36 2.67 6.26 10.95
CA VAL A 36 2.38 6.27 9.51
C VAL A 36 3.04 7.45 8.82
N GLN A 37 3.72 7.19 7.71
CA GLN A 37 4.17 8.23 6.79
C GLN A 37 3.44 8.07 5.47
N VAL A 38 2.78 9.13 5.00
CA VAL A 38 2.10 9.16 3.71
C VAL A 38 2.96 9.95 2.71
N VAL A 39 3.14 9.41 1.51
CA VAL A 39 3.85 10.08 0.40
C VAL A 39 3.06 9.96 -0.88
N ASP A 40 3.28 10.88 -1.82
CA ASP A 40 2.80 10.70 -3.18
C ASP A 40 3.53 9.53 -3.83
N VAL A 41 2.82 8.68 -4.58
CA VAL A 41 3.43 7.52 -5.26
C VAL A 41 4.55 7.91 -6.23
N THR A 42 4.49 9.12 -6.83
CA THR A 42 5.56 9.66 -7.69
C THR A 42 6.86 9.95 -6.94
N MET A 43 6.79 10.08 -5.61
CA MET A 43 7.97 10.36 -4.79
C MET A 43 8.74 9.10 -4.40
N LEU A 44 8.20 7.90 -4.68
CA LEU A 44 8.78 6.61 -4.27
C LEU A 44 10.24 6.45 -4.71
N GLY A 45 10.63 6.98 -5.87
CA GLY A 45 12.02 6.96 -6.35
C GLY A 45 13.03 7.67 -5.44
N SER A 46 12.56 8.46 -4.48
CA SER A 46 13.38 9.21 -3.51
C SER A 46 13.19 8.79 -2.05
N VAL A 47 12.33 7.80 -1.78
CA VAL A 47 12.02 7.35 -0.41
C VAL A 47 12.93 6.18 -0.01
N ASP A 48 13.57 6.30 1.17
CA ASP A 48 14.21 5.17 1.83
C ASP A 48 13.16 4.33 2.56
N ALA A 49 12.94 3.10 2.09
CA ALA A 49 12.00 2.14 2.67
C ALA A 49 12.59 1.38 3.87
N SER A 50 13.90 1.44 4.10
CA SER A 50 14.61 0.67 5.14
C SER A 50 14.04 0.85 6.57
N PRO A 51 13.61 2.04 7.02
CA PRO A 51 13.13 2.22 8.39
C PRO A 51 11.67 1.78 8.62
N PHE A 52 10.99 1.25 7.60
CA PHE A 52 9.59 0.84 7.68
C PHE A 52 9.43 -0.68 7.78
N ASP A 53 8.53 -1.12 8.65
CA ASP A 53 8.19 -2.52 8.86
C ASP A 53 7.25 -3.05 7.76
N ALA A 54 6.45 -2.15 7.18
CA ALA A 54 5.61 -2.45 6.04
C ALA A 54 5.50 -1.25 5.09
N VAL A 55 5.27 -1.53 3.82
CA VAL A 55 5.00 -0.53 2.78
C VAL A 55 3.71 -0.86 2.07
N VAL A 56 2.80 0.11 2.04
CA VAL A 56 1.54 0.04 1.32
C VAL A 56 1.64 0.93 0.09
N ILE A 57 1.33 0.41 -1.11
CA ILE A 57 1.34 1.18 -2.35
C ILE A 57 -0.03 1.11 -3.00
N LEU A 58 -0.69 2.26 -3.16
CA LEU A 58 -1.91 2.41 -3.92
C LEU A 58 -1.55 3.10 -5.23
N HIS A 59 -1.74 2.41 -6.35
CA HIS A 59 -1.44 2.96 -7.67
C HIS A 59 -2.52 2.58 -8.68
N THR A 60 -2.43 3.18 -9.87
CA THR A 60 -3.33 2.89 -10.98
C THR A 60 -2.57 2.20 -12.11
N TRP A 61 -3.26 1.32 -12.84
CA TRP A 61 -2.84 0.84 -14.14
C TRP A 61 -3.37 1.77 -15.23
N GLU A 62 -2.46 2.28 -16.04
CA GLU A 62 -2.77 3.16 -17.17
C GLU A 62 -2.17 2.55 -18.43
N ASN A 63 -2.93 2.53 -19.53
CA ASN A 63 -2.49 1.94 -20.80
C ASN A 63 -1.93 0.50 -20.68
N TRP A 64 -2.52 -0.32 -19.80
CA TRP A 64 -2.08 -1.70 -19.52
C TRP A 64 -0.69 -1.80 -18.87
N GLU A 65 -0.25 -0.74 -18.21
CA GLU A 65 1.01 -0.72 -17.46
C GLU A 65 0.77 -0.18 -16.04
N PRO A 66 1.49 -0.70 -15.03
CA PRO A 66 1.45 -0.14 -13.69
C PRO A 66 2.08 1.27 -13.68
N GLN A 67 1.70 2.08 -12.70
CA GLN A 67 2.35 3.36 -12.44
C GLN A 67 3.89 3.16 -12.33
N PRO A 68 4.70 3.93 -13.08
CA PRO A 68 6.11 3.63 -13.30
C PRO A 68 6.98 3.71 -12.03
N ASP A 69 6.72 4.66 -11.14
CA ASP A 69 7.44 4.82 -9.88
C ASP A 69 7.16 3.68 -8.90
N ALA A 70 5.91 3.21 -8.81
CA ALA A 70 5.52 2.04 -8.03
C ALA A 70 6.24 0.78 -8.54
N GLN A 71 6.22 0.55 -9.85
CA GLN A 71 6.89 -0.59 -10.48
C GLN A 71 8.40 -0.53 -10.30
N ALA A 72 9.02 0.63 -10.54
CA ALA A 72 10.46 0.82 -10.36
C ALA A 72 10.88 0.61 -8.90
N PHE A 73 10.11 1.14 -7.96
CA PHE A 73 10.35 0.98 -6.53
C PHE A 73 10.27 -0.49 -6.10
N LEU A 74 9.27 -1.24 -6.54
CA LEU A 74 9.17 -2.68 -6.27
C LEU A 74 10.28 -3.49 -6.96
N ASN A 75 10.80 -3.04 -8.11
CA ASN A 75 11.94 -3.68 -8.77
C ASN A 75 13.26 -3.42 -8.05
N ALA A 76 13.42 -2.25 -7.42
CA ALA A 76 14.58 -1.93 -6.60
C ALA A 76 14.63 -2.70 -5.27
N HIS A 77 13.50 -3.27 -4.83
CA HIS A 77 13.37 -4.04 -3.58
C HIS A 77 13.06 -5.52 -3.87
N PRO A 78 14.09 -6.38 -3.99
CA PRO A 78 13.89 -7.78 -4.34
C PRO A 78 13.17 -8.58 -3.24
N ASP A 79 13.35 -8.20 -1.96
CA ASP A 79 12.54 -8.74 -0.87
C ASP A 79 11.23 -7.96 -0.77
N ARG A 80 10.17 -8.56 -1.32
CA ARG A 80 8.83 -7.98 -1.38
C ARG A 80 7.93 -8.41 -0.21
N THR A 81 8.45 -9.14 0.78
CA THR A 81 7.63 -9.74 1.85
C THR A 81 6.93 -8.74 2.77
N ARG A 82 7.41 -7.50 2.78
CA ARG A 82 6.84 -6.37 3.54
C ARG A 82 5.97 -5.41 2.74
N PHE A 83 5.71 -5.72 1.46
CA PHE A 83 4.96 -4.85 0.57
C PHE A 83 3.55 -5.38 0.37
N VAL A 84 2.58 -4.48 0.48
CA VAL A 84 1.18 -4.74 0.15
C VAL A 84 0.74 -3.70 -0.88
N VAL A 85 0.13 -4.13 -1.97
CA VAL A 85 -0.21 -3.26 -3.10
C VAL A 85 -1.71 -3.31 -3.36
N LEU A 86 -2.32 -2.14 -3.55
CA LEU A 86 -3.64 -2.03 -4.16
C LEU A 86 -3.49 -1.36 -5.52
N ALA A 87 -3.83 -2.10 -6.56
CA ALA A 87 -3.81 -1.66 -7.94
C ALA A 87 -5.24 -1.37 -8.40
N THR A 88 -5.49 -0.15 -8.86
CA THR A 88 -6.76 0.18 -9.51
C THR A 88 -6.63 0.06 -11.02
N SER A 89 -7.59 -0.55 -11.71
CA SER A 89 -7.67 -0.55 -13.17
C SER A 89 -9.12 -0.40 -13.63
N GLY A 90 -9.36 -0.19 -14.93
CA GLY A 90 -10.72 -0.12 -15.45
C GLY A 90 -11.52 -1.42 -15.27
N GLY A 91 -10.84 -2.57 -15.31
CA GLY A 91 -11.44 -3.90 -15.12
C GLY A 91 -11.37 -4.46 -13.70
N GLY A 92 -10.48 -3.91 -12.86
CA GLY A 92 -10.26 -4.37 -11.48
C GLY A 92 -9.54 -5.72 -11.38
N ASP A 93 -8.84 -6.13 -12.41
CA ASP A 93 -8.16 -7.43 -12.55
C ASP A 93 -6.63 -7.33 -12.67
N GLU A 94 -6.10 -6.12 -12.82
CA GLU A 94 -4.67 -5.89 -13.03
C GLU A 94 -3.88 -5.88 -11.71
N MET A 95 -2.76 -6.61 -11.68
CA MET A 95 -1.89 -6.74 -10.51
C MET A 95 -0.41 -6.84 -10.92
N ILE A 96 0.47 -6.34 -10.06
CA ILE A 96 1.92 -6.57 -10.20
C ILE A 96 2.24 -7.98 -9.69
N GLU A 97 2.97 -8.78 -10.47
CA GLU A 97 3.35 -10.13 -10.05
C GLU A 97 4.39 -10.13 -8.91
N GLY A 98 4.29 -11.12 -8.02
CA GLY A 98 5.27 -11.36 -6.96
C GLY A 98 5.21 -10.39 -5.78
N VAL A 99 4.10 -9.69 -5.59
CA VAL A 99 3.80 -8.86 -4.40
C VAL A 99 2.42 -9.24 -3.83
N ASP A 100 2.19 -9.02 -2.53
CA ASP A 100 0.85 -9.26 -1.93
C ASP A 100 -0.11 -8.16 -2.41
N GLY A 101 -0.83 -8.44 -3.49
CA GLY A 101 -1.65 -7.49 -4.24
C GLY A 101 -3.16 -7.65 -4.02
N ILE A 102 -3.87 -6.53 -4.19
CA ILE A 102 -5.32 -6.42 -4.40
C ILE A 102 -5.51 -5.67 -5.71
N SER A 103 -6.40 -6.14 -6.57
CA SER A 103 -6.89 -5.37 -7.71
C SER A 103 -8.28 -4.83 -7.41
N SER A 104 -8.60 -3.65 -7.94
CA SER A 104 -9.90 -3.00 -7.73
C SER A 104 -10.32 -2.18 -8.94
N ALA A 105 -11.62 -2.14 -9.23
CA ALA A 105 -12.19 -1.27 -10.26
C ALA A 105 -12.46 0.16 -9.76
N SER A 106 -12.05 0.50 -8.53
CA SER A 106 -12.34 1.79 -7.87
C SER A 106 -13.82 2.10 -7.72
N VAL A 107 -14.64 1.05 -7.52
CA VAL A 107 -16.08 1.19 -7.26
C VAL A 107 -16.26 1.64 -5.81
N MET A 108 -16.93 2.78 -5.60
CA MET A 108 -17.06 3.37 -4.27
C MET A 108 -17.76 2.46 -3.25
N ASP A 109 -18.73 1.66 -3.69
CA ASP A 109 -19.44 0.71 -2.83
C ASP A 109 -18.55 -0.45 -2.37
N GLU A 110 -17.44 -0.71 -3.07
CA GLU A 110 -16.46 -1.76 -2.76
C GLU A 110 -15.28 -1.22 -1.94
N ALA A 111 -15.11 0.10 -1.87
CA ALA A 111 -13.93 0.75 -1.30
C ALA A 111 -13.67 0.37 0.17
N GLN A 112 -14.72 0.20 0.98
CA GLN A 112 -14.57 -0.29 2.35
C GLN A 112 -14.07 -1.74 2.38
N ALA A 113 -14.64 -2.62 1.55
CA ALA A 113 -14.23 -4.03 1.50
C ALA A 113 -12.80 -4.20 0.99
N ASP A 114 -12.39 -3.35 0.05
CA ASP A 114 -11.02 -3.30 -0.45
C ASP A 114 -10.05 -2.76 0.61
N ALA A 115 -10.46 -1.75 1.40
CA ALA A 115 -9.69 -1.27 2.55
C ALA A 115 -9.52 -2.36 3.61
N ASP A 116 -10.60 -3.06 3.98
CA ASP A 116 -10.55 -4.16 4.95
C ASP A 116 -9.64 -5.30 4.46
N SER A 117 -9.69 -5.60 3.16
CA SER A 117 -8.82 -6.59 2.51
C SER A 117 -7.35 -6.18 2.53
N LEU A 118 -7.08 -4.88 2.38
CA LEU A 118 -5.74 -4.29 2.42
C LEU A 118 -5.19 -4.32 3.85
N ILE A 119 -6.01 -3.93 4.83
CA ILE A 119 -5.71 -3.99 6.26
C ILE A 119 -5.37 -5.42 6.69
N ALA A 120 -6.20 -6.40 6.31
CA ALA A 120 -5.95 -7.79 6.68
C ALA A 120 -4.59 -8.32 6.14
N ARG A 121 -4.17 -7.87 4.96
CA ARG A 121 -2.84 -8.20 4.41
C ARG A 121 -1.72 -7.49 5.16
N LEU A 122 -1.90 -6.21 5.44
CA LEU A 122 -0.96 -5.38 6.19
C LEU A 122 -0.73 -5.93 7.60
N ASP A 123 -1.78 -6.34 8.30
CA ASP A 123 -1.67 -6.95 9.63
C ASP A 123 -0.86 -8.25 9.60
N ARG A 124 -0.99 -9.07 8.55
CA ARG A 124 -0.16 -10.29 8.39
C ARG A 124 1.31 -9.96 8.18
N VAL A 125 1.62 -8.88 7.46
CA VAL A 125 2.99 -8.40 7.29
C VAL A 125 3.55 -7.94 8.63
N LEU A 126 2.81 -7.06 9.33
CA LEU A 126 3.23 -6.47 10.60
C LEU A 126 3.38 -7.50 11.72
N ALA A 127 2.60 -8.58 11.70
CA ALA A 127 2.70 -9.67 12.67
C ALA A 127 3.96 -10.54 12.48
N ARG A 128 4.55 -10.58 11.27
CA ARG A 128 5.79 -11.34 10.99
C ARG A 128 7.05 -10.63 11.46
N GLY A 129 7.00 -9.30 11.61
CA GLY A 129 8.11 -8.48 12.11
C GLY A 129 8.19 -8.39 13.63
N ARG A 130 7.26 -9.02 14.35
CA ARG A 130 7.26 -9.11 15.82
C ARG A 130 8.07 -10.30 16.33
#